data_AF-A0A7S2KUU1-F1
#
_entry.id   AF-A0A7S2KUU1-F1
#
_cell.length_a   1.000
_cell.length_b   1.000
_cell.length_c   1.000
_cell.angle_alpha   90.00
_cell.angle_beta   90.00
_cell.angle_gamma   90.00
#
_symmetry.space_group_name_H-M   'P 1'
#
loop_
_entity.id
_entity.type
_entity.pdbx_description
1 polymer ?
#
loop_
_entity_poly.entity_id
_entity_poly.type
_entity_poly.pdbx_seq_one_letter_code
_entity_poly.pdbx_strand_id
1 'polypeptide(L)'
;RAPPPRAAPARRPRAPRATSERAAMAKELKAGASKAKAAKKTKQPVRLYAKGVILGFKRSKSNVYPTCTLLKIEGVHTKEDARWYFGKKIAYVYKAKKEIKNSKFRVMWGK
;
A
#
# COMPACT_ATOMS: atom_id res chain seq x y z
N ARG A 1 -69.61 -18.61 11.94
CA ARG A 1 -69.62 -18.29 10.49
C ARG A 1 -68.23 -17.79 10.11
N ALA A 2 -67.34 -18.68 9.67
CA ALA A 2 -65.94 -18.36 9.33
C ALA A 2 -65.79 -18.11 7.82
N PRO A 3 -64.93 -17.15 7.39
CA PRO A 3 -64.74 -16.84 5.97
C PRO A 3 -63.92 -17.92 5.24
N PRO A 4 -64.13 -18.11 3.93
CA PRO A 4 -63.43 -19.14 3.15
C PRO A 4 -61.95 -18.80 2.90
N PRO A 5 -61.07 -19.82 2.77
CA PRO A 5 -59.63 -19.61 2.58
C PRO A 5 -59.29 -19.06 1.18
N ARG A 6 -58.36 -18.10 1.16
CA ARG A 6 -57.83 -17.43 -0.04
C ARG A 6 -56.94 -18.40 -0.83
N ALA A 7 -57.26 -18.61 -2.10
CA ALA A 7 -56.50 -19.48 -3.01
C ALA A 7 -55.03 -19.02 -3.17
N ALA A 8 -54.08 -19.95 -3.06
CA ALA A 8 -52.66 -19.74 -3.27
C ALA A 8 -52.31 -19.72 -4.78
N PRO A 9 -51.38 -18.87 -5.25
CA PRO A 9 -50.99 -18.84 -6.66
C PRO A 9 -50.09 -20.02 -7.05
N ALA A 10 -50.35 -20.60 -8.22
CA ALA A 10 -49.66 -21.75 -8.79
C ALA A 10 -48.14 -21.53 -8.95
N ARG A 11 -47.35 -22.56 -8.62
CA ARG A 11 -45.90 -22.62 -8.86
C ARG A 11 -45.62 -22.71 -10.37
N ARG A 12 -44.83 -21.78 -10.90
CA ARG A 12 -44.29 -21.85 -12.27
C ARG A 12 -43.36 -23.07 -12.44
N PRO A 13 -43.40 -23.78 -13.58
CA PRO A 13 -42.47 -24.87 -13.86
C PRO A 13 -41.05 -24.36 -14.15
N ARG A 14 -40.06 -25.12 -13.69
CA ARG A 14 -38.62 -24.85 -13.86
C ARG A 14 -38.13 -25.58 -15.12
N ALA A 15 -37.75 -24.84 -16.16
CA ALA A 15 -37.18 -25.40 -17.38
C ALA A 15 -35.67 -25.73 -17.23
N PRO A 16 -35.14 -26.73 -17.97
CA PRO A 16 -33.85 -27.36 -17.73
C PRO A 16 -32.62 -26.61 -18.29
N ARG A 17 -31.45 -26.99 -17.77
CA ARG A 17 -30.09 -26.49 -18.09
C ARG A 17 -29.78 -26.62 -19.58
N ALA A 18 -29.48 -25.49 -20.22
CA ALA A 18 -28.81 -25.46 -21.51
C ALA A 18 -27.33 -25.84 -21.33
N THR A 19 -26.99 -26.97 -21.91
CA THR A 19 -25.64 -27.48 -22.14
C THR A 19 -24.89 -26.56 -23.12
N SER A 20 -23.61 -26.32 -22.80
CA SER A 20 -22.47 -26.16 -23.72
C SER A 20 -22.35 -25.03 -24.76
N GLU A 21 -23.29 -24.10 -24.97
CA GLU A 21 -23.10 -23.07 -26.03
C GLU A 21 -22.95 -21.61 -25.56
N ARG A 22 -22.73 -21.39 -24.26
CA ARG A 22 -22.36 -20.06 -23.70
C ARG A 22 -21.02 -20.03 -22.97
N ALA A 23 -20.17 -21.02 -23.22
CA ALA A 23 -18.78 -21.08 -22.75
C ALA A 23 -17.75 -20.79 -23.87
N ALA A 24 -18.19 -20.66 -25.13
CA ALA A 24 -17.33 -20.40 -26.29
C ALA A 24 -17.26 -18.92 -26.71
N MET A 25 -18.10 -18.03 -26.16
CA MET A 25 -18.13 -16.60 -26.49
C MET A 25 -17.80 -15.72 -25.28
N ALA A 26 -16.73 -16.09 -24.56
CA ALA A 26 -16.06 -15.24 -23.57
C ALA A 26 -14.52 -15.28 -23.74
N LYS A 27 -14.03 -15.88 -24.85
CA LYS A 27 -12.61 -16.09 -25.13
C LYS A 27 -12.08 -15.24 -26.29
N GLU A 28 -12.86 -14.26 -26.76
CA GLU A 28 -12.49 -13.33 -27.84
C GLU A 28 -12.76 -11.85 -27.48
N LEU A 29 -12.25 -11.42 -26.32
CA LEU A 29 -11.91 -10.00 -26.04
C LEU A 29 -10.48 -9.88 -25.48
N LYS A 30 -9.64 -10.88 -25.79
CA LYS A 30 -8.22 -10.92 -25.40
C LYS A 30 -7.28 -10.81 -26.59
N ALA A 31 -7.69 -10.05 -27.60
CA ALA A 31 -6.85 -9.62 -28.71
C ALA A 31 -7.07 -8.11 -28.90
N GLY A 32 -6.03 -7.32 -28.65
CA GLY A 32 -6.01 -5.90 -29.01
C GLY A 32 -6.41 -4.91 -27.92
N ALA A 33 -5.74 -4.92 -26.77
CA ALA A 33 -5.64 -3.73 -25.92
C ALA A 33 -4.18 -3.54 -25.52
N SER A 34 -3.51 -2.72 -26.33
CA SER A 34 -2.27 -1.98 -26.12
C SER A 34 -1.52 -2.26 -24.81
N LYS A 35 -0.27 -2.71 -24.95
CA LYS A 35 0.76 -2.62 -23.90
C LYS A 35 0.75 -1.18 -23.38
N ALA A 36 0.15 -0.94 -22.22
CA ALA A 36 0.29 0.31 -21.51
C ALA A 36 1.77 0.47 -21.21
N LYS A 37 2.47 1.29 -22.02
CA LYS A 37 3.81 1.75 -21.68
C LYS A 37 3.67 2.39 -20.31
N ALA A 38 4.25 1.74 -19.30
CA ALA A 38 4.36 2.33 -17.97
C ALA A 38 4.93 3.73 -18.17
N ALA A 39 4.10 4.75 -17.92
CA ALA A 39 4.56 6.13 -17.93
C ALA A 39 5.77 6.16 -17.01
N LYS A 40 6.96 6.41 -17.57
CA LYS A 40 8.16 6.68 -16.79
C LYS A 40 7.81 7.94 -16.01
N LYS A 41 7.30 7.77 -14.77
CA LYS A 41 7.20 8.87 -13.81
C LYS A 41 8.57 9.51 -13.85
N THR A 42 8.59 10.78 -14.26
CA THR A 42 9.78 11.61 -14.33
C THR A 42 10.61 11.31 -13.09
N LYS A 43 11.70 10.58 -13.28
CA LYS A 43 12.58 10.16 -12.20
C LYS A 43 13.04 11.47 -11.59
N GLN A 44 12.58 11.77 -10.38
CA GLN A 44 12.87 13.04 -9.72
C GLN A 44 14.39 13.28 -9.85
N PRO A 45 14.81 14.45 -10.37
CA PRO A 45 16.21 14.72 -10.59
C PRO A 45 16.94 14.68 -9.25
N VAL A 46 17.89 13.75 -9.15
CA VAL A 46 18.92 13.56 -8.10
C VAL A 46 18.42 13.46 -6.65
N ARG A 47 18.85 12.40 -5.96
CA ARG A 47 18.56 12.17 -4.54
C ARG A 47 19.47 13.08 -3.70
N LEU A 48 18.92 14.16 -3.13
CA LEU A 48 19.65 15.15 -2.32
C LEU A 48 19.89 14.74 -0.85
N TYR A 49 19.50 13.52 -0.47
CA TYR A 49 19.61 13.02 0.90
C TYR A 49 20.42 11.72 0.94
N ALA A 50 21.15 11.53 2.04
CA ALA A 50 21.75 10.24 2.36
C ALA A 50 20.64 9.25 2.76
N LYS A 51 20.68 8.03 2.22
CA LYS A 51 19.76 6.98 2.67
C LYS A 51 20.15 6.54 4.06
N GLY A 52 19.14 6.26 4.87
CA GLY A 52 19.34 5.60 6.14
C GLY A 52 18.18 4.68 6.46
N VAL A 53 18.48 3.67 7.26
CA VAL A 53 17.51 2.73 7.82
C VAL A 53 17.40 3.00 9.31
N ILE A 54 16.16 3.11 9.80
CA ILE A 54 15.87 3.15 11.23
C ILE A 54 16.01 1.71 11.74
N LEU A 55 17.01 1.47 12.58
CA LEU A 55 17.23 0.15 13.18
C LEU A 55 16.26 -0.10 14.34
N GLY A 56 16.03 0.94 15.16
CA GLY A 56 15.19 0.86 16.34
C GLY A 56 15.51 1.96 17.33
N PHE A 57 15.32 1.67 18.61
CA PHE A 57 15.61 2.60 19.70
C PHE A 57 16.88 2.21 20.45
N LYS A 58 17.47 3.18 21.15
CA LYS A 58 18.54 2.91 22.11
C LYS A 58 18.03 1.87 23.11
N ARG A 59 18.76 0.77 23.29
CA ARG A 59 18.33 -0.32 24.16
C ARG A 59 19.50 -1.00 24.85
N SER A 60 19.20 -1.59 26.01
CA SER A 60 20.01 -2.62 26.66
C SER A 60 19.53 -4.01 26.18
N LYS A 61 20.09 -5.08 26.73
CA LYS A 61 19.65 -6.46 26.47
C LYS A 61 18.13 -6.59 26.67
N SER A 62 17.63 -6.09 27.80
CA SER A 62 16.23 -6.23 28.21
C SER A 62 15.40 -4.94 28.16
N ASN A 63 16.03 -3.76 28.28
CA ASN A 63 15.29 -2.48 28.36
C ASN A 63 15.40 -1.65 27.08
N VAL A 64 14.35 -0.91 26.72
CA VAL A 64 14.29 -0.07 25.51
C VAL A 64 13.96 1.38 25.87
N TYR A 65 14.73 2.33 25.34
CA TYR A 65 14.59 3.77 25.59
C TYR A 65 14.08 4.48 24.33
N PRO A 66 12.78 4.81 24.23
CA PRO A 66 12.17 5.35 23.01
C PRO A 66 12.57 6.80 22.70
N THR A 67 13.29 7.48 23.59
CA THR A 67 13.73 8.87 23.43
C THR A 67 14.80 9.04 22.35
N CYS A 68 15.63 8.02 22.12
CA CYS A 68 16.71 8.06 21.14
C CYS A 68 16.55 6.94 20.11
N THR A 69 16.58 7.30 18.82
CA THR A 69 16.53 6.34 17.71
C THR A 69 17.92 6.03 17.19
N LEU A 70 18.13 4.78 16.79
CA LEU A 70 19.35 4.30 16.15
C LEU A 70 19.16 4.30 14.63
N LEU A 71 20.06 4.98 13.94
CA LEU A 71 20.04 5.17 12.49
C LEU A 71 21.29 4.58 11.86
N LYS A 72 21.11 3.77 10.81
CA LYS A 72 22.21 3.30 9.96
C LYS A 72 22.17 4.03 8.64
N ILE A 73 23.19 4.84 8.38
CA ILE A 73 23.33 5.55 7.11
C ILE A 73 23.99 4.62 6.09
N GLU A 74 23.49 4.58 4.87
CA GLU A 74 24.09 3.77 3.80
C GLU A 74 25.48 4.32 3.43
N GLY A 75 26.47 3.44 3.33
CA GLY A 75 27.85 3.79 3.00
C GLY A 75 28.70 4.31 4.16
N VAL A 76 28.15 4.37 5.39
CA VAL A 76 28.90 4.75 6.59
C VAL A 76 29.19 3.51 7.42
N HIS A 77 30.46 3.14 7.51
CA HIS A 77 30.93 1.98 8.28
C HIS A 77 31.82 2.38 9.46
N THR A 78 32.55 3.48 9.33
CA THR A 78 33.46 3.97 10.38
C THR A 78 32.78 5.04 11.23
N LYS A 79 33.32 5.25 12.45
CA LYS A 79 32.84 6.31 13.35
C LYS A 79 33.27 7.71 12.88
N GLU A 80 34.37 7.79 12.15
CA GLU A 80 34.94 9.03 11.63
C GLU A 80 34.03 9.61 10.54
N ASP A 81 33.58 8.77 9.61
CA ASP A 81 32.62 9.14 8.56
C ASP A 81 31.26 9.55 9.15
N ALA A 82 30.84 8.89 10.23
CA ALA A 82 29.59 9.20 10.92
C ALA A 82 29.59 10.61 11.53
N ARG A 83 30.76 11.13 11.95
CA ARG A 83 30.92 12.46 12.56
C ARG A 83 30.40 13.57 11.65
N TRP A 84 30.57 13.43 10.33
CA TRP A 84 30.10 14.40 9.35
C TRP A 84 28.58 14.57 9.33
N TYR A 85 27.83 13.56 9.77
CA TYR A 85 26.37 13.57 9.79
C TYR A 85 25.79 14.18 11.07
N PHE A 86 26.61 14.42 12.09
CA PHE A 86 26.15 15.05 13.33
C PHE A 86 25.63 16.46 13.07
N GLY A 87 24.46 16.75 13.64
CA GLY A 87 23.80 18.04 13.50
C GLY A 87 22.91 18.19 12.27
N LYS A 88 22.89 17.21 11.36
CA LYS A 88 22.02 17.22 10.18
C LYS A 88 20.59 16.85 10.55
N LYS A 89 19.61 17.43 9.83
CA LYS A 89 18.20 17.10 10.02
C LYS A 89 17.86 15.77 9.35
N ILE A 90 17.05 14.97 10.03
CA ILE A 90 16.54 13.69 9.55
C ILE A 90 15.04 13.83 9.30
N ALA A 91 14.56 13.26 8.19
CA ALA A 91 13.15 13.19 7.85
C ALA A 91 12.72 11.73 7.70
N TYR A 92 11.73 11.31 8.46
CA TYR A 92 11.02 10.07 8.23
C TYR A 92 9.69 10.36 7.52
N VAL A 93 9.63 10.02 6.24
CA VAL A 93 8.45 10.20 5.40
C VAL A 93 7.65 8.90 5.34
N TYR A 94 6.37 8.95 5.69
CA TYR A 94 5.47 7.81 5.62
C TYR A 94 4.14 8.17 4.97
N LYS A 95 3.44 7.15 4.47
CA LYS A 95 2.12 7.29 3.83
C LYS A 95 1.03 6.85 4.79
N ALA A 96 0.02 7.70 5.00
CA ALA A 96 -1.17 7.40 5.78
C ALA A 96 -2.40 7.20 4.86
N LYS A 97 -3.45 6.54 5.39
CA LYS A 97 -4.71 6.34 4.67
C LYS A 97 -5.53 7.62 4.57
N LYS A 98 -5.63 8.36 5.69
CA LYS A 98 -6.36 9.62 5.79
C LYS A 98 -5.53 10.77 5.24
N GLU A 99 -6.15 11.56 4.37
CA GLU A 99 -5.60 12.79 3.86
C GLU A 99 -5.64 13.87 4.93
N ILE A 100 -4.49 14.50 5.18
CA ILE A 100 -4.36 15.64 6.09
C ILE A 100 -3.62 16.72 5.32
N LYS A 101 -4.16 17.94 5.31
CA LYS A 101 -3.59 19.07 4.56
C LYS A 101 -3.34 18.72 3.07
N ASN A 102 -4.36 18.14 2.44
CA ASN A 102 -4.36 17.79 1.01
C ASN A 102 -3.24 16.83 0.58
N SER A 103 -2.68 16.07 1.53
CA SER A 103 -1.64 15.09 1.26
C SER A 103 -1.81 13.83 2.11
N LYS A 104 -1.45 12.69 1.52
CA LYS A 104 -1.39 11.39 2.22
C LYS A 104 -0.01 11.12 2.85
N PHE A 105 0.96 11.99 2.59
CA PHE A 105 2.32 11.87 3.11
C PHE A 105 2.48 12.71 4.36
N ARG A 106 3.17 12.15 5.35
CA ARG A 106 3.48 12.82 6.60
C ARG A 106 4.97 12.67 6.87
N VAL A 107 5.52 13.69 7.50
CA VAL A 107 6.96 13.74 7.81
C VAL A 107 7.12 13.95 9.31
N MET A 108 7.93 13.09 9.92
CA MET A 108 8.48 13.33 11.25
C MET A 108 9.90 13.87 11.08
N TRP A 109 10.14 15.04 11.64
CA TRP A 109 11.45 15.70 11.60
C TRP A 109 12.21 15.43 12.90
N GLY A 110 13.49 15.15 12.78
CA GLY A 110 14.42 14.99 13.90
C GLY A 110 15.79 15.61 13.58
N LYS A 111 16.68 15.48 14.55
CA LYS A 111 18.10 15.84 14.49
C LYS A 111 18.91 14.77 15.19
#